data_AF-A0A1B8XSM2-F1
#
_entry.id   AF-A0A1B8XSM2-F1
#
_cell.length_a   1.000
_cell.length_b   1.000
_cell.length_c   1.000
_cell.angle_alpha   90.00
_cell.angle_beta   90.00
_cell.angle_gamma   90.00
#
_symmetry.space_group_name_H-M   'P 1'
#
loop_
_entity.id
_entity.type
_entity.pdbx_description
1 polymer ?
#
loop_
_entity_poly.entity_id
_entity_poly.type
_entity_poly.pdbx_seq_one_letter_code
_entity_poly.pdbx_strand_id
1 'polypeptide(L)'
;MNKNNELHSLNQNTELHSLNQNTELHSMNKNTEVHSLNQITELHSLNEITELHSLNKTTEIHSMNKTTELHALNRNNELHSLNSNTELHSMNKTTELHSLKQKNVLHSLNKTTELHSLNKNTELHSLNQNNDLHSLNLTTELHSMNKTTELHLLNQKNELHSLNLTTELHSLNSNTELHSLNQNTERHSLNQNTELHSLNKTTKLHSLNQITELHSMNKTTEHHSLNKTTELQSMYKITELHSLNQITKLHSLK
;
A
#
# COMPACT_ATOMS: atom_id res chain seq x y z
N MET A 1 -21.75 28.33 -17.27
CA MET A 1 -20.93 29.47 -16.79
C MET A 1 -19.50 29.19 -17.21
N ASN A 2 -18.73 30.21 -17.58
CA ASN A 2 -17.38 30.06 -18.14
C ASN A 2 -16.44 30.97 -17.33
N LYS A 3 -16.26 30.64 -16.04
CA LYS A 3 -15.41 31.40 -15.13
C LYS A 3 -14.61 30.43 -14.27
N ASN A 4 -13.28 30.53 -14.32
CA ASN A 4 -12.42 30.06 -13.24
C ASN A 4 -12.96 30.65 -11.95
N ASN A 5 -13.31 29.79 -10.99
CA ASN A 5 -13.83 30.22 -9.71
C ASN A 5 -12.76 29.91 -8.66
N GLU A 6 -12.18 30.97 -8.09
CA GLU A 6 -11.39 30.89 -6.86
C GLU A 6 -12.35 31.10 -5.68
N LEU A 7 -12.46 30.12 -4.80
CA LEU A 7 -13.19 30.24 -3.54
C LEU A 7 -12.21 30.20 -2.37
N HIS A 8 -12.05 31.35 -1.70
CA HIS A 8 -11.09 31.47 -0.60
C HIS A 8 -11.54 30.79 0.70
N SER A 9 -12.84 30.81 1.03
CA SER A 9 -13.34 30.16 2.25
C SER A 9 -14.82 29.79 2.13
N LEU A 10 -15.13 28.51 2.30
CA LEU A 10 -16.47 28.02 2.65
C LEU A 10 -16.44 27.57 4.11
N ASN A 11 -17.29 28.16 4.96
CA ASN A 11 -17.22 28.00 6.42
C ASN A 11 -18.58 27.57 7.02
N GLN A 12 -19.39 26.85 6.23
CA GLN A 12 -20.73 26.36 6.60
C GLN A 12 -20.96 24.95 6.02
N ASN A 13 -21.98 24.25 6.53
CA ASN A 13 -22.42 22.99 5.94
C ASN A 13 -22.82 23.23 4.48
N THR A 14 -22.07 22.65 3.55
CA THR A 14 -22.26 22.88 2.12
C THR A 14 -22.36 21.56 1.38
N GLU A 15 -23.43 21.42 0.62
CA GLU A 15 -23.61 20.33 -0.34
C GLU A 15 -23.44 20.88 -1.76
N LEU A 16 -22.50 20.31 -2.51
CA LEU A 16 -22.14 20.75 -3.85
C LEU A 16 -22.38 19.61 -4.84
N HIS A 17 -23.46 19.69 -5.62
CA HIS A 17 -23.87 18.58 -6.49
C HIS A 17 -23.05 18.44 -7.78
N SER A 18 -22.47 19.52 -8.32
CA SER A 18 -21.71 19.47 -9.56
C SER A 18 -20.85 20.72 -9.77
N LEU A 19 -19.54 20.57 -9.60
CA LEU A 19 -18.55 21.55 -10.05
C LEU A 19 -17.90 21.05 -11.34
N ASN A 20 -18.13 21.78 -12.43
CA ASN A 20 -17.79 21.35 -13.79
C ASN A 20 -16.85 22.36 -14.48
N GLN A 21 -15.99 23.03 -13.71
CA GLN A 21 -15.11 24.15 -14.11
C GLN A 21 -13.76 24.03 -13.40
N ASN A 22 -12.71 24.69 -13.91
CA ASN A 22 -11.48 24.91 -13.16
C ASN A 22 -11.78 25.65 -11.86
N THR A 23 -11.54 24.99 -10.72
CA THR A 23 -11.88 25.52 -9.41
C THR A 23 -10.69 25.39 -8.48
N GLU A 24 -10.32 26.49 -7.83
CA GLU A 24 -9.35 26.48 -6.73
C GLU A 24 -10.09 26.78 -5.43
N LEU A 25 -9.96 25.88 -4.45
CA LEU A 25 -10.61 25.98 -3.15
C LEU A 25 -9.53 26.01 -2.08
N HIS A 26 -9.31 27.19 -1.48
CA HIS A 26 -8.24 27.36 -0.50
C HIS A 26 -8.59 26.80 0.89
N SER A 27 -9.83 26.97 1.34
CA SER A 27 -10.26 26.52 2.66
C SER A 27 -11.72 26.11 2.66
N MET A 28 -12.00 24.86 3.00
CA MET A 28 -13.35 24.38 3.32
C MET A 28 -13.40 23.94 4.78
N ASN A 29 -14.35 24.47 5.53
CA ASN A 29 -14.45 24.32 6.97
C ASN A 29 -15.90 23.96 7.36
N LYS A 30 -16.05 22.84 8.09
CA LYS A 30 -17.30 22.20 8.55
C LYS A 30 -18.10 21.48 7.44
N ASN A 31 -18.48 20.23 7.75
CA ASN A 31 -19.32 19.28 6.99
C ASN A 31 -19.59 19.66 5.52
N THR A 32 -18.68 19.25 4.63
CA THR A 32 -18.83 19.47 3.18
C THR A 32 -19.08 18.15 2.47
N GLU A 33 -20.12 18.09 1.66
CA GLU A 33 -20.37 16.96 0.76
C GLU A 33 -20.29 17.45 -0.69
N VAL A 34 -19.45 16.80 -1.50
CA VAL A 34 -19.29 17.12 -2.91
C VAL A 34 -19.58 15.89 -3.75
N HIS A 35 -20.67 15.93 -4.51
CA HIS A 35 -21.12 14.77 -5.29
C HIS A 35 -20.32 14.57 -6.57
N SER A 36 -19.89 15.64 -7.24
CA SER A 36 -19.17 15.52 -8.51
C SER A 36 -18.28 16.73 -8.82
N LEU A 37 -16.99 16.46 -9.04
CA LEU A 37 -15.95 17.36 -9.55
C LEU A 37 -15.46 16.83 -10.90
N ASN A 38 -15.67 17.57 -11.99
CA ASN A 38 -15.52 17.05 -13.37
C ASN A 38 -14.41 17.73 -14.23
N GLN A 39 -13.54 18.56 -13.63
CA GLN A 39 -12.43 19.29 -14.30
C GLN A 39 -11.19 19.46 -13.40
N ILE A 40 -10.26 20.39 -13.73
CA ILE A 40 -9.05 20.66 -12.94
C ILE A 40 -9.48 21.28 -11.61
N THR A 41 -9.17 20.61 -10.51
CA THR A 41 -9.51 21.10 -9.16
C THR A 41 -8.27 21.08 -8.28
N GLU A 42 -8.00 22.20 -7.62
CA GLU A 42 -6.97 22.28 -6.59
C GLU A 42 -7.64 22.56 -5.25
N LEU A 43 -7.44 21.66 -4.28
CA LEU A 43 -8.00 21.72 -2.93
C LEU A 43 -6.84 21.88 -1.93
N HIS A 44 -6.67 23.06 -1.36
CA HIS A 44 -5.52 23.33 -0.47
C HIS A 44 -5.72 22.82 0.95
N SER A 45 -6.90 23.01 1.53
CA SER A 45 -7.17 22.65 2.94
C SER A 45 -8.63 22.28 3.18
N LEU A 46 -8.87 20.99 3.41
CA LEU A 46 -10.16 20.42 3.79
C LEU A 46 -10.16 20.09 5.29
N ASN A 47 -11.03 20.72 6.07
CA ASN A 47 -11.09 20.54 7.53
C ASN A 47 -12.44 19.98 7.99
N GLU A 48 -12.39 19.02 8.94
CA GLU A 48 -13.51 18.43 9.70
C GLU A 48 -14.11 17.14 9.15
N ILE A 49 -15.18 17.25 8.37
CA ILE A 49 -15.89 16.11 7.77
C ILE A 49 -16.08 16.47 6.31
N THR A 50 -15.48 15.66 5.44
CA THR A 50 -15.59 15.86 4.00
C THR A 50 -15.90 14.54 3.32
N GLU A 51 -16.97 14.50 2.54
CA GLU A 51 -17.31 13.37 1.69
C GLU A 51 -17.22 13.82 0.23
N LEU A 52 -16.35 13.20 -0.55
CA LEU A 52 -16.21 13.46 -1.99
C LEU A 52 -16.58 12.19 -2.76
N HIS A 53 -17.70 12.22 -3.47
CA HIS A 53 -18.23 11.03 -4.14
C HIS A 53 -17.54 10.73 -5.47
N SER A 54 -17.28 11.75 -6.28
CA SER A 54 -16.71 11.55 -7.63
C SER A 54 -15.80 12.70 -8.04
N LEU A 55 -14.50 12.43 -8.12
CA LEU A 55 -13.48 13.33 -8.65
C LEU A 55 -12.98 12.80 -10.00
N ASN A 56 -13.06 13.60 -11.07
CA ASN A 56 -12.79 13.18 -12.44
C ASN A 56 -11.86 14.16 -13.16
N LYS A 57 -10.75 13.61 -13.71
CA LYS A 57 -9.71 14.19 -14.60
C LYS A 57 -8.39 14.58 -13.96
N THR A 58 -8.36 15.64 -13.15
CA THR A 58 -7.12 16.18 -12.56
C THR A 58 -7.47 16.87 -11.26
N THR A 59 -7.13 16.25 -10.13
CA THR A 59 -7.35 16.82 -8.81
C THR A 59 -6.05 16.80 -8.03
N GLU A 60 -5.66 17.95 -7.50
CA GLU A 60 -4.60 18.03 -6.51
C GLU A 60 -5.21 18.39 -5.16
N ILE A 61 -4.97 17.55 -4.15
CA ILE A 61 -5.39 17.80 -2.78
C ILE A 61 -4.16 17.88 -1.89
N HIS A 62 -3.87 19.08 -1.39
CA HIS A 62 -2.67 19.34 -0.60
C HIS A 62 -2.80 18.85 0.84
N SER A 63 -3.94 19.13 1.49
CA SER A 63 -4.13 18.81 2.90
C SER A 63 -5.58 18.49 3.24
N MET A 64 -5.79 17.36 3.91
CA MET A 64 -7.08 16.98 4.51
C MET A 64 -6.87 16.60 5.98
N ASN A 65 -7.72 17.15 6.86
CA ASN A 65 -7.66 16.93 8.31
C ASN A 65 -8.99 16.41 8.88
N LYS A 66 -8.88 15.45 9.82
CA LYS A 66 -9.92 14.87 10.71
C LYS A 66 -10.65 13.63 10.18
N THR A 67 -11.70 13.78 9.37
CA THR A 67 -12.50 12.66 8.83
C THR A 67 -12.80 12.92 7.37
N THR A 68 -12.38 12.01 6.49
CA THR A 68 -12.61 12.15 5.05
C THR A 68 -12.97 10.82 4.43
N GLU A 69 -14.01 10.82 3.60
CA GLU A 69 -14.39 9.67 2.78
C GLU A 69 -14.32 10.08 1.30
N LEU A 70 -13.52 9.35 0.53
CA LEU A 70 -13.41 9.54 -0.91
C LEU A 70 -13.85 8.25 -1.63
N HIS A 71 -14.96 8.34 -2.38
CA HIS A 71 -15.54 7.16 -3.02
C HIS A 71 -14.87 6.81 -4.35
N ALA A 72 -14.81 7.75 -5.29
CA ALA A 72 -14.26 7.50 -6.62
C ALA A 72 -13.33 8.63 -7.09
N LEU A 73 -12.03 8.34 -7.11
CA LEU A 73 -11.01 9.19 -7.74
C LEU A 73 -10.61 8.61 -9.11
N ASN A 74 -10.88 9.34 -10.18
CA ASN A 74 -10.62 8.92 -11.55
C ASN A 74 -9.67 9.88 -12.27
N ARG A 75 -8.60 9.32 -12.86
CA ARG A 75 -7.59 9.99 -13.70
C ARG A 75 -6.77 11.06 -12.95
N ASN A 76 -5.44 10.93 -12.97
CA ASN A 76 -4.43 11.93 -12.57
C ASN A 76 -4.75 12.70 -11.28
N ASN A 77 -4.69 12.04 -10.13
CA ASN A 77 -4.87 12.72 -8.84
C ASN A 77 -3.57 12.75 -8.04
N GLU A 78 -3.30 13.86 -7.37
CA GLU A 78 -2.15 14.02 -6.47
C GLU A 78 -2.67 14.34 -5.08
N LEU A 79 -2.29 13.51 -4.10
CA LEU A 79 -2.75 13.62 -2.72
C LEU A 79 -1.53 13.71 -1.80
N HIS A 80 -1.25 14.92 -1.29
CA HIS A 80 -0.02 15.20 -0.56
C HIS A 80 -0.09 14.78 0.90
N SER A 81 -1.06 15.30 1.67
CA SER A 81 -1.16 15.07 3.10
C SER A 81 -2.58 14.74 3.55
N LEU A 82 -2.80 13.47 3.85
CA LEU A 82 -4.03 12.94 4.45
C LEU A 82 -3.78 12.67 5.94
N ASN A 83 -4.39 13.46 6.82
CA ASN A 83 -4.13 13.43 8.25
C ASN A 83 -5.42 13.14 9.04
N SER A 84 -5.51 11.91 9.59
CA SER A 84 -6.61 11.36 10.40
C SER A 84 -7.80 10.78 9.61
N ASN A 85 -8.31 9.63 10.10
CA ASN A 85 -9.52 8.89 9.67
C ASN A 85 -9.93 9.09 8.20
N THR A 86 -9.16 8.51 7.26
CA THR A 86 -9.51 8.53 5.83
C THR A 86 -9.99 7.17 5.36
N GLU A 87 -11.12 7.14 4.66
CA GLU A 87 -11.56 5.97 3.89
C GLU A 87 -11.51 6.27 2.39
N LEU A 88 -10.78 5.44 1.65
CA LEU A 88 -10.59 5.53 0.20
C LEU A 88 -11.14 4.27 -0.46
N HIS A 89 -12.26 4.38 -1.19
CA HIS A 89 -12.92 3.21 -1.76
C HIS A 89 -12.33 2.79 -3.11
N SER A 90 -12.19 3.72 -4.07
CA SER A 90 -11.75 3.39 -5.42
C SER A 90 -10.91 4.49 -6.06
N MET A 91 -9.64 4.18 -6.36
CA MET A 91 -8.74 5.04 -7.15
C MET A 91 -8.32 4.36 -8.46
N ASN A 92 -8.52 5.06 -9.59
CA ASN A 92 -8.28 4.54 -10.94
C ASN A 92 -7.42 5.49 -11.79
N LYS A 93 -6.39 4.92 -12.46
CA LYS A 93 -5.62 5.50 -13.57
C LYS A 93 -4.78 6.74 -13.22
N THR A 94 -3.62 6.50 -12.60
CA THR A 94 -2.57 7.48 -12.27
C THR A 94 -2.91 8.30 -11.02
N THR A 95 -2.19 8.02 -9.95
CA THR A 95 -2.26 8.76 -8.69
C THR A 95 -0.85 8.77 -8.08
N GLU A 96 -0.46 9.90 -7.51
CA GLU A 96 0.69 9.99 -6.60
C GLU A 96 0.17 10.27 -5.20
N LEU A 97 0.64 9.48 -4.25
CA LEU A 97 0.15 9.52 -2.88
C LEU A 97 1.35 9.64 -1.93
N HIS A 98 1.59 10.85 -1.42
CA HIS A 98 2.81 11.14 -0.69
C HIS A 98 2.76 10.72 0.77
N SER A 99 1.71 11.08 1.51
CA SER A 99 1.67 10.85 2.96
C SER A 99 0.27 10.61 3.49
N LEU A 100 0.03 9.38 3.97
CA LEU A 100 -1.15 8.99 4.75
C LEU A 100 -0.77 8.74 6.20
N LYS A 101 -1.40 9.48 7.12
CA LYS A 101 -1.14 9.37 8.56
C LYS A 101 -2.41 9.05 9.34
N GLN A 102 -2.32 8.01 10.18
CA GLN A 102 -3.31 7.60 11.20
C GLN A 102 -4.67 7.11 10.66
N LYS A 103 -5.02 5.85 10.97
CA LYS A 103 -6.35 5.23 10.80
C LYS A 103 -6.92 5.40 9.39
N ASN A 104 -6.35 4.67 8.43
CA ASN A 104 -6.83 4.72 7.05
C ASN A 104 -7.35 3.37 6.59
N VAL A 105 -8.43 3.35 5.81
CA VAL A 105 -8.92 2.15 5.14
C VAL A 105 -8.87 2.39 3.65
N LEU A 106 -8.19 1.50 2.93
CA LEU A 106 -8.03 1.60 1.49
C LEU A 106 -8.54 0.30 0.85
N HIS A 107 -9.65 0.39 0.11
CA HIS A 107 -10.33 -0.78 -0.45
C HIS A 107 -9.74 -1.22 -1.78
N SER A 108 -9.59 -0.29 -2.74
CA SER A 108 -9.16 -0.64 -4.10
C SER A 108 -8.34 0.44 -4.77
N LEU A 109 -7.06 0.13 -4.98
CA LEU A 109 -6.08 0.98 -5.68
C LEU A 109 -5.64 0.28 -6.97
N ASN A 110 -5.97 0.87 -8.13
CA ASN A 110 -5.71 0.27 -9.44
C ASN A 110 -4.99 1.25 -10.38
N LYS A 111 -3.81 0.83 -10.88
CA LYS A 111 -2.94 1.61 -11.77
C LYS A 111 -2.42 2.89 -11.11
N THR A 112 -1.46 2.74 -10.21
CA THR A 112 -0.78 3.85 -9.52
C THR A 112 0.67 3.96 -10.00
N THR A 113 1.20 5.17 -10.11
CA THR A 113 2.62 5.36 -10.46
C THR A 113 3.48 5.27 -9.21
N GLU A 114 3.09 5.90 -8.09
CA GLU A 114 3.97 5.98 -6.91
C GLU A 114 3.21 6.12 -5.57
N LEU A 115 3.70 5.42 -4.55
CA LEU A 115 3.22 5.49 -3.16
C LEU A 115 4.40 5.68 -2.20
N HIS A 116 4.51 6.86 -1.58
CA HIS A 116 5.70 7.16 -0.78
C HIS A 116 5.63 6.69 0.67
N SER A 117 4.57 7.04 1.40
CA SER A 117 4.53 6.81 2.85
C SER A 117 3.13 6.57 3.41
N LEU A 118 2.87 5.35 3.88
CA LEU A 118 1.68 4.99 4.67
C LEU A 118 2.09 4.65 6.10
N ASN A 119 1.45 5.29 7.10
CA ASN A 119 1.83 5.11 8.50
C ASN A 119 0.62 5.04 9.46
N LYS A 120 0.70 4.10 10.41
CA LYS A 120 -0.19 3.84 11.56
C LYS A 120 -1.65 3.47 11.22
N ASN A 121 -2.05 2.27 11.64
CA ASN A 121 -3.43 1.73 11.64
C ASN A 121 -4.10 1.76 10.27
N THR A 122 -3.38 1.33 9.24
CA THR A 122 -3.92 1.22 7.90
C THR A 122 -4.35 -0.21 7.62
N GLU A 123 -5.58 -0.38 7.14
CA GLU A 123 -6.08 -1.62 6.52
C GLU A 123 -6.10 -1.43 5.00
N LEU A 124 -5.53 -2.40 4.28
CA LEU A 124 -5.40 -2.35 2.84
C LEU A 124 -5.90 -3.64 2.21
N HIS A 125 -7.04 -3.56 1.52
CA HIS A 125 -7.67 -4.76 0.95
C HIS A 125 -7.09 -5.16 -0.41
N SER A 126 -6.85 -4.21 -1.31
CA SER A 126 -6.38 -4.54 -2.67
C SER A 126 -5.54 -3.43 -3.32
N LEU A 127 -4.29 -3.79 -3.64
CA LEU A 127 -3.37 -3.03 -4.49
C LEU A 127 -3.10 -3.80 -5.79
N ASN A 128 -3.36 -3.19 -6.96
CA ASN A 128 -3.11 -3.83 -8.26
C ASN A 128 -2.44 -2.88 -9.26
N GLN A 129 -1.35 -3.34 -9.88
CA GLN A 129 -0.57 -2.61 -10.89
C GLN A 129 0.01 -1.29 -10.36
N ASN A 130 1.13 -1.37 -9.65
CA ASN A 130 1.88 -0.19 -9.20
C ASN A 130 3.30 -0.22 -9.76
N ASN A 131 3.90 0.94 -10.03
CA ASN A 131 5.33 0.98 -10.34
C ASN A 131 6.11 0.88 -9.03
N ASP A 132 6.03 1.89 -8.15
CA ASP A 132 6.96 2.02 -7.04
C ASP A 132 6.26 2.25 -5.68
N LEU A 133 6.71 1.51 -4.66
CA LEU A 133 6.26 1.61 -3.27
C LEU A 133 7.47 1.82 -2.33
N HIS A 134 7.57 2.98 -1.69
CA HIS A 134 8.74 3.32 -0.87
C HIS A 134 8.65 2.84 0.58
N SER A 135 7.61 3.24 1.31
CA SER A 135 7.51 2.95 2.75
C SER A 135 6.08 2.66 3.20
N LEU A 136 5.83 1.38 3.50
CA LEU A 136 4.57 0.89 4.05
C LEU A 136 4.81 0.45 5.51
N ASN A 137 4.22 1.16 6.47
CA ASN A 137 4.25 0.79 7.89
C ASN A 137 2.82 0.52 8.39
N LEU A 138 2.44 -0.77 8.36
CA LEU A 138 1.08 -1.25 8.61
C LEU A 138 0.99 -1.97 9.96
N THR A 139 0.01 -1.60 10.78
CA THR A 139 -0.23 -2.26 12.08
C THR A 139 -1.34 -3.30 12.05
N THR A 140 -2.28 -3.24 11.10
CA THR A 140 -3.47 -4.10 11.06
C THR A 140 -3.39 -5.15 9.96
N GLU A 141 -3.63 -4.83 8.70
CA GLU A 141 -3.80 -5.89 7.71
C GLU A 141 -3.52 -5.45 6.28
N LEU A 142 -2.93 -6.38 5.52
CA LEU A 142 -2.77 -6.28 4.07
C LEU A 142 -3.28 -7.57 3.44
N HIS A 143 -4.44 -7.51 2.80
CA HIS A 143 -5.06 -8.71 2.20
C HIS A 143 -4.37 -9.10 0.88
N SER A 144 -4.19 -8.14 -0.04
CA SER A 144 -3.63 -8.47 -1.35
C SER A 144 -2.86 -7.33 -2.01
N MET A 145 -1.70 -7.69 -2.56
CA MET A 145 -0.88 -6.85 -3.43
C MET A 145 -0.44 -7.65 -4.66
N ASN A 146 -0.73 -7.13 -5.86
CA ASN A 146 -0.46 -7.81 -7.13
C ASN A 146 0.19 -6.89 -8.16
N LYS A 147 1.24 -7.37 -8.84
CA LYS A 147 1.98 -6.67 -9.90
C LYS A 147 2.56 -5.34 -9.43
N THR A 148 3.74 -5.41 -8.83
CA THR A 148 4.54 -4.23 -8.43
C THR A 148 5.91 -4.29 -9.09
N THR A 149 6.46 -3.17 -9.57
CA THR A 149 7.84 -3.15 -10.08
C THR A 149 8.81 -3.19 -8.90
N GLU A 150 8.74 -2.22 -7.99
CA GLU A 150 9.65 -2.09 -6.86
C GLU A 150 8.91 -1.88 -5.53
N LEU A 151 9.34 -2.62 -4.50
CA LEU A 151 8.92 -2.42 -3.11
C LEU A 151 10.16 -2.27 -2.22
N HIS A 152 10.40 -1.07 -1.71
CA HIS A 152 11.57 -0.79 -0.88
C HIS A 152 11.41 -1.30 0.56
N LEU A 153 10.40 -0.81 1.27
CA LEU A 153 10.20 -1.13 2.69
C LEU A 153 8.74 -1.46 2.97
N LEU A 154 8.49 -2.69 3.42
CA LEU A 154 7.22 -3.10 4.03
C LEU A 154 7.49 -3.60 5.45
N ASN A 155 6.97 -2.85 6.44
CA ASN A 155 6.99 -3.21 7.84
C ASN A 155 5.56 -3.46 8.32
N GLN A 156 5.29 -4.68 8.76
CA GLN A 156 3.95 -5.13 9.13
C GLN A 156 3.93 -5.80 10.50
N LYS A 157 2.91 -5.51 11.30
CA LYS A 157 2.82 -6.08 12.66
C LYS A 157 2.00 -7.37 12.74
N ASN A 158 0.87 -7.44 12.03
CA ASN A 158 -0.08 -8.54 12.17
C ASN A 158 -0.03 -9.44 10.92
N GLU A 159 -0.95 -9.29 9.96
CA GLU A 159 -1.20 -10.34 8.95
C GLU A 159 -1.05 -9.87 7.50
N LEU A 160 -0.16 -10.53 6.77
CA LEU A 160 -0.01 -10.39 5.32
C LEU A 160 -0.58 -11.64 4.61
N HIS A 161 -1.74 -11.50 3.97
CA HIS A 161 -2.36 -12.65 3.29
C HIS A 161 -1.67 -12.96 1.94
N SER A 162 -1.48 -11.98 1.07
CA SER A 162 -0.87 -12.24 -0.24
C SER A 162 -0.05 -11.10 -0.82
N LEU A 163 1.15 -11.44 -1.27
CA LEU A 163 2.01 -10.60 -2.10
C LEU A 163 2.43 -11.40 -3.35
N ASN A 164 2.07 -10.90 -4.54
CA ASN A 164 2.23 -11.61 -5.81
C ASN A 164 2.86 -10.71 -6.90
N LEU A 165 3.84 -11.24 -7.64
CA LEU A 165 4.52 -10.59 -8.77
C LEU A 165 5.18 -9.25 -8.40
N THR A 166 6.41 -9.32 -7.89
CA THR A 166 7.28 -8.16 -7.66
C THR A 166 8.61 -8.34 -8.40
N THR A 167 9.11 -7.32 -9.11
CA THR A 167 10.45 -7.43 -9.73
C THR A 167 11.53 -7.36 -8.65
N GLU A 168 11.48 -6.35 -7.78
CA GLU A 168 12.46 -6.16 -6.71
C GLU A 168 11.79 -5.87 -5.36
N LEU A 169 12.21 -6.62 -4.33
CA LEU A 169 11.81 -6.40 -2.93
C LEU A 169 13.06 -6.18 -2.07
N HIS A 170 13.30 -4.96 -1.61
CA HIS A 170 14.47 -4.64 -0.79
C HIS A 170 14.32 -5.17 0.64
N SER A 171 13.23 -4.85 1.32
CA SER A 171 13.06 -5.26 2.71
C SER A 171 11.60 -5.51 3.07
N LEU A 172 11.36 -6.70 3.63
CA LEU A 172 10.10 -7.09 4.25
C LEU A 172 10.36 -7.49 5.71
N ASN A 173 9.66 -6.84 6.64
CA ASN A 173 9.68 -7.15 8.08
C ASN A 173 8.24 -7.41 8.55
N SER A 174 7.91 -8.61 9.06
CA SER A 174 6.52 -8.98 9.35
C SER A 174 6.34 -9.82 10.62
N ASN A 175 5.96 -9.21 11.74
CA ASN A 175 6.08 -9.85 13.05
C ASN A 175 5.20 -11.10 13.30
N THR A 176 4.01 -11.21 12.71
CA THR A 176 3.07 -12.30 13.04
C THR A 176 2.96 -13.34 11.93
N GLU A 177 2.24 -13.07 10.85
CA GLU A 177 1.91 -14.12 9.87
C GLU A 177 2.02 -13.64 8.42
N LEU A 178 2.70 -14.43 7.60
CA LEU A 178 2.76 -14.27 6.14
C LEU A 178 2.21 -15.53 5.47
N HIS A 179 1.03 -15.46 4.87
CA HIS A 179 0.41 -16.62 4.26
C HIS A 179 1.00 -16.97 2.88
N SER A 180 1.14 -15.98 2.00
CA SER A 180 1.63 -16.27 0.65
C SER A 180 2.50 -15.18 0.06
N LEU A 181 3.66 -15.60 -0.43
CA LEU A 181 4.56 -14.80 -1.23
C LEU A 181 4.94 -15.55 -2.51
N ASN A 182 4.55 -15.01 -3.67
CA ASN A 182 4.68 -15.69 -4.96
C ASN A 182 5.33 -14.82 -6.03
N GLN A 183 6.32 -15.38 -6.74
CA GLN A 183 7.03 -14.80 -7.88
C GLN A 183 7.70 -13.46 -7.57
N ASN A 184 8.98 -13.54 -7.21
CA ASN A 184 9.87 -12.39 -7.11
C ASN A 184 11.19 -12.64 -7.83
N THR A 185 11.67 -11.68 -8.64
CA THR A 185 12.96 -11.80 -9.31
C THR A 185 14.11 -11.64 -8.31
N GLU A 186 14.10 -10.56 -7.52
CA GLU A 186 15.18 -10.23 -6.60
C GLU A 186 14.68 -9.78 -5.22
N ARG A 187 15.22 -10.43 -4.18
CA ARG A 187 14.93 -10.12 -2.78
C ARG A 187 16.21 -9.84 -2.02
N HIS A 188 16.32 -8.68 -1.38
CA HIS A 188 17.48 -8.34 -0.57
C HIS A 188 17.33 -8.81 0.88
N SER A 189 16.19 -8.54 1.53
CA SER A 189 15.98 -8.94 2.92
C SER A 189 14.56 -9.33 3.29
N LEU A 190 14.43 -10.45 4.00
CA LEU A 190 13.23 -10.84 4.74
C LEU A 190 13.62 -11.10 6.20
N ASN A 191 13.01 -10.36 7.12
CA ASN A 191 13.34 -10.38 8.54
C ASN A 191 12.09 -10.63 9.39
N GLN A 192 12.24 -11.44 10.44
CA GLN A 192 11.29 -11.71 11.51
C GLN A 192 9.85 -12.01 11.09
N ASN A 193 9.53 -13.31 10.97
CA ASN A 193 8.17 -13.82 10.99
C ASN A 193 8.00 -14.87 12.10
N THR A 194 6.87 -14.84 12.80
CA THR A 194 6.45 -15.98 13.62
C THR A 194 6.10 -17.15 12.68
N GLU A 195 5.31 -16.91 11.63
CA GLU A 195 4.88 -17.96 10.70
C GLU A 195 4.94 -17.52 9.23
N LEU A 196 5.51 -18.38 8.37
CA LEU A 196 5.52 -18.23 6.92
C LEU A 196 4.92 -19.48 6.28
N HIS A 197 3.72 -19.37 5.70
CA HIS A 197 3.02 -20.53 5.13
C HIS A 197 3.56 -20.95 3.77
N SER A 198 3.74 -20.00 2.85
CA SER A 198 4.18 -20.33 1.50
C SER A 198 5.11 -19.29 0.87
N LEU A 199 6.27 -19.76 0.41
CA LEU A 199 7.20 -19.03 -0.43
C LEU A 199 7.40 -19.76 -1.77
N ASN A 200 6.98 -19.12 -2.87
CA ASN A 200 6.98 -19.75 -4.19
C ASN A 200 7.71 -18.90 -5.24
N LYS A 201 8.61 -19.53 -6.01
CA LYS A 201 9.39 -18.96 -7.13
C LYS A 201 10.13 -17.67 -6.78
N THR A 202 11.40 -17.80 -6.38
CA THR A 202 12.33 -16.67 -6.25
C THR A 202 13.58 -16.91 -7.09
N THR A 203 14.02 -15.94 -7.90
CA THR A 203 15.29 -16.09 -8.63
C THR A 203 16.47 -15.87 -7.70
N LYS A 204 16.52 -14.73 -7.01
CA LYS A 204 17.58 -14.41 -6.04
C LYS A 204 17.02 -14.00 -4.68
N LEU A 205 17.54 -14.61 -3.62
CA LEU A 205 17.27 -14.25 -2.23
C LEU A 205 18.58 -14.03 -1.48
N HIS A 206 18.88 -12.78 -1.08
CA HIS A 206 20.13 -12.45 -0.39
C HIS A 206 20.09 -12.84 1.09
N SER A 207 19.07 -12.42 1.84
CA SER A 207 18.99 -12.73 3.26
C SER A 207 17.60 -13.15 3.72
N LEU A 208 17.56 -14.24 4.50
CA LEU A 208 16.41 -14.71 5.25
C LEU A 208 16.77 -14.86 6.73
N ASN A 209 16.20 -14.02 7.58
CA ASN A 209 16.60 -13.90 8.99
C ASN A 209 15.43 -14.15 9.96
N GLN A 210 15.66 -15.01 10.95
CA GLN A 210 14.75 -15.32 12.08
C GLN A 210 13.31 -15.69 11.68
N ILE A 211 13.07 -16.96 11.35
CA ILE A 211 11.72 -17.52 11.18
C ILE A 211 11.46 -18.55 12.28
N THR A 212 10.31 -18.46 12.95
CA THR A 212 9.89 -19.53 13.89
C THR A 212 9.39 -20.73 13.10
N GLU A 213 8.40 -20.58 12.23
CA GLU A 213 7.87 -21.67 11.42
C GLU A 213 7.78 -21.33 9.93
N LEU A 214 8.30 -22.23 9.07
CA LEU A 214 8.21 -22.16 7.62
C LEU A 214 7.53 -23.44 7.09
N HIS A 215 6.30 -23.32 6.60
CA HIS A 215 5.51 -24.46 6.14
C HIS A 215 5.95 -24.98 4.78
N SER A 216 6.10 -24.10 3.78
CA SER A 216 6.47 -24.51 2.42
C SER A 216 7.37 -23.52 1.69
N MET A 217 8.46 -24.06 1.13
CA MET A 217 9.36 -23.35 0.21
C MET A 217 9.52 -24.16 -1.07
N ASN A 218 9.08 -23.62 -2.21
CA ASN A 218 9.04 -24.39 -3.46
C ASN A 218 10.34 -24.28 -4.28
N LYS A 219 10.51 -23.22 -5.08
CA LYS A 219 11.65 -23.08 -6.00
C LYS A 219 12.41 -21.78 -5.75
N THR A 220 13.68 -21.90 -5.39
CA THR A 220 14.63 -20.79 -5.33
C THR A 220 15.84 -21.11 -6.21
N THR A 221 16.26 -20.20 -7.08
CA THR A 221 17.48 -20.41 -7.89
C THR A 221 18.71 -20.15 -7.04
N GLU A 222 18.84 -18.97 -6.45
CA GLU A 222 20.03 -18.58 -5.69
C GLU A 222 19.66 -18.02 -4.31
N HIS A 223 20.32 -18.54 -3.26
CA HIS A 223 20.14 -18.10 -1.89
C HIS A 223 21.51 -17.78 -1.26
N HIS A 224 21.70 -16.56 -0.73
CA HIS A 224 23.00 -16.18 -0.16
C HIS A 224 23.12 -16.52 1.33
N SER A 225 22.14 -16.15 2.18
CA SER A 225 22.24 -16.40 3.63
C SER A 225 20.91 -16.77 4.27
N LEU A 226 20.85 -17.97 4.87
CA LEU A 226 19.77 -18.43 5.74
C LEU A 226 20.27 -18.48 7.19
N ASN A 227 19.78 -17.57 8.04
CA ASN A 227 20.37 -17.39 9.38
C ASN A 227 19.80 -18.32 10.44
N LYS A 228 18.49 -18.20 10.77
CA LYS A 228 17.88 -19.01 11.83
C LYS A 228 16.44 -19.35 11.48
N THR A 229 16.17 -20.65 11.40
CA THR A 229 14.81 -21.20 11.28
C THR A 229 14.57 -22.21 12.40
N THR A 230 13.51 -22.04 13.19
CA THR A 230 13.18 -23.01 14.24
C THR A 230 12.57 -24.27 13.63
N GLU A 231 11.58 -24.12 12.75
CA GLU A 231 10.87 -25.23 12.14
C GLU A 231 10.68 -25.04 10.63
N LEU A 232 11.06 -26.05 9.85
CA LEU A 232 10.87 -26.12 8.40
C LEU A 232 10.10 -27.41 8.06
N GLN A 233 8.87 -27.27 7.55
CA GLN A 233 8.00 -28.41 7.24
C GLN A 233 8.30 -29.01 5.86
N SER A 234 8.37 -28.19 4.80
CA SER A 234 8.63 -28.68 3.44
C SER A 234 9.50 -27.73 2.60
N MET A 235 10.49 -28.32 1.93
CA MET A 235 11.36 -27.66 0.95
C MET A 235 11.48 -28.53 -0.30
N TYR A 236 11.22 -27.96 -1.49
CA TYR A 236 11.17 -28.72 -2.76
C TYR A 236 12.38 -28.52 -3.68
N LYS A 237 12.92 -27.30 -3.80
CA LYS A 237 14.10 -27.05 -4.66
C LYS A 237 14.81 -25.75 -4.32
N ILE A 238 16.08 -25.88 -3.96
CA ILE A 238 17.07 -24.79 -3.99
C ILE A 238 18.18 -25.21 -4.95
N THR A 239 18.56 -24.34 -5.89
CA THR A 239 19.65 -24.65 -6.84
C THR A 239 21.01 -24.32 -6.24
N GLU A 240 21.15 -23.15 -5.63
CA GLU A 240 22.38 -22.69 -4.98
C GLU A 240 22.10 -22.07 -3.61
N LEU A 241 22.87 -22.48 -2.59
CA LEU A 241 22.84 -21.95 -1.22
C LEU A 241 24.26 -21.65 -0.76
N HIS A 242 24.59 -20.37 -0.51
CA HIS A 242 25.94 -19.96 -0.12
C HIS A 242 26.22 -20.10 1.38
N SER A 243 25.26 -19.77 2.24
CA SER A 243 25.42 -19.83 3.69
C SER A 243 24.14 -20.26 4.40
N LEU A 244 24.29 -21.23 5.32
CA LEU A 244 23.27 -21.73 6.23
C LEU A 244 23.84 -21.72 7.66
N ASN A 245 23.22 -20.99 8.58
CA ASN A 245 23.68 -20.91 9.96
C ASN A 245 22.94 -21.91 10.87
N GLN A 246 21.62 -21.83 11.01
CA GLN A 246 20.88 -22.75 11.89
C GLN A 246 19.48 -23.12 11.38
N ILE A 247 19.18 -24.43 11.37
CA ILE A 247 17.82 -24.99 11.33
C ILE A 247 17.66 -25.93 12.53
N THR A 248 16.62 -25.73 13.35
CA THR A 248 16.41 -26.55 14.55
C THR A 248 15.63 -27.83 14.26
N LYS A 249 14.59 -27.76 13.40
CA LYS A 249 13.80 -28.91 12.95
C LYS A 249 13.51 -28.84 11.46
N LEU A 250 13.66 -29.98 10.78
CA LEU A 250 13.36 -30.17 9.35
C LEU A 250 12.52 -31.44 9.18
N HIS A 251 11.29 -31.31 8.65
CA HIS A 251 10.37 -32.44 8.50
C HIS A 251 10.47 -33.15 7.14
N SER A 252 10.57 -32.40 6.03
CA SER A 252 10.68 -32.99 4.71
C SER A 252 11.52 -32.17 3.72
N LEU A 253 12.39 -32.87 2.99
CA LEU A 253 13.04 -32.44 1.76
C LEU A 253 12.47 -33.30 0.63
N LYS A 254 11.94 -32.67 -0.41
CA LYS A 254 11.59 -33.32 -1.69
C LYS A 254 12.44 -32.74 -2.79
#